data_AF-A0A7W4J9A3-F1
#
_entry.id   AF-A0A7W4J9A3-F1
#
_cell.length_a   1.000
_cell.length_b   1.000
_cell.length_c   1.000
_cell.angle_alpha   90.00
_cell.angle_beta   90.00
_cell.angle_gamma   90.00
#
_symmetry.space_group_name_H-M   'P 1'
#
loop_
_entity.id
_entity.type
_entity.pdbx_description
1 polymer ?
#
loop_
_entity_poly.entity_id
_entity_poly.type
_entity_poly.pdbx_seq_one_letter_code
_entity_poly.pdbx_strand_id
1 'polypeptide(L)'
;MTYDLTPICLNSSFRTSSTWVWTRFRKVDDFIAYSEPFNEALGAISREIHTADFSKWRSRHPPSAPYFLEYMPIMQKLSEGALFDPTLSYDRFIPAGGFDGTLSQQEVTYLSVLIDHAHALGRRPVLGFTRSLARAGALKRAFPGKSIFLHRNLFHQWASYSGQAAHGNNYFFDRLNDCVRAGRHDPIVAMLDDWLSPREARPTDRNNFLVFLLFHLYIYICAFSAADLIIDSTRVSYDRHAREEAETGLHTLLGRQISLDGAKPSFDMSQLDLKCSKVDRDLVEQFLRMILPKNIDNACHAFLHQAMNDTFMEWEKNEFYSSGMRGVLVSKIAELDNVNHRLNNVSNQCDHVVHERDEARNLLQLEVTQREGLLQDLKQLHSITNERDSFAHERDEARNLLQLEAAQREGLLQDLKQLHSECNRLEALAQDSARESAAQAERFETLSQENQRLLVELDRQRTACGRHVYAVQQHLDIVQQRYSHFWPRLAFGALMAHVFLSLARRAARRHEWSRAASWYRALLARAPLNFAAWRQYGNMQREQGHLDEAARAYAITLLRYPQDEEVRGWERQINLQRQKERSPEHS
;
A
#
# COMPACT_ATOMS: atom_id res chain seq x y z
N MET A 1 -29.09 13.95 51.75
CA MET A 1 -29.52 12.55 51.55
C MET A 1 -28.44 11.88 50.72
N THR A 2 -27.74 10.89 51.28
CA THR A 2 -26.81 10.04 50.51
C THR A 2 -27.64 9.17 49.57
N TYR A 3 -27.48 9.36 48.26
CA TYR A 3 -28.18 8.56 47.25
C TYR A 3 -27.65 7.12 47.25
N ASP A 4 -28.55 6.13 47.26
CA ASP A 4 -28.17 4.72 47.13
C ASP A 4 -27.68 4.44 45.71
N LEU A 5 -26.36 4.29 45.56
CA LEU A 5 -25.70 4.00 44.28
C LEU A 5 -25.45 2.50 44.07
N THR A 6 -25.92 1.62 44.95
CA THR A 6 -25.69 0.16 44.80
C THR A 6 -26.34 -0.36 43.51
N PRO A 7 -25.73 -1.33 42.79
CA PRO A 7 -26.24 -1.80 41.51
C PRO A 7 -27.63 -2.45 41.63
N ILE A 8 -28.40 -2.38 40.55
CA ILE A 8 -29.67 -3.10 40.38
C ILE A 8 -29.47 -4.15 39.30
N CYS A 9 -29.63 -5.43 39.63
CA CYS A 9 -29.64 -6.52 38.66
C CYS A 9 -31.08 -6.87 38.30
N LEU A 10 -31.48 -6.72 37.04
CA LEU A 10 -32.75 -7.24 36.52
C LEU A 10 -32.47 -8.60 35.88
N ASN A 11 -32.75 -9.66 36.62
CA ASN A 11 -32.51 -11.04 36.19
C ASN A 11 -33.73 -11.61 35.49
N SER A 12 -33.55 -12.12 34.27
CA SER A 12 -34.62 -12.71 33.47
C SER A 12 -34.09 -13.81 32.55
N SER A 13 -35.01 -14.54 31.92
CA SER A 13 -34.72 -15.36 30.72
C SER A 13 -35.06 -14.57 29.45
N PHE A 14 -34.82 -15.13 28.28
CA PHE A 14 -35.30 -14.56 27.02
C PHE A 14 -36.83 -14.52 26.97
N ARG A 15 -37.37 -13.51 26.28
CA ARG A 15 -38.82 -13.40 25.99
C ARG A 15 -39.72 -13.30 27.24
N THR A 16 -39.18 -12.81 28.35
CA THR A 16 -39.92 -12.49 29.59
C THR A 16 -40.25 -11.00 29.73
N SER A 17 -40.25 -10.25 28.62
CA SER A 17 -40.49 -8.80 28.60
C SER A 17 -39.42 -7.94 29.31
N SER A 18 -38.25 -8.51 29.58
CA SER A 18 -37.14 -7.81 30.27
C SER A 18 -36.65 -6.57 29.55
N THR A 19 -36.55 -6.59 28.21
CA THR A 19 -36.17 -5.39 27.45
C THR A 19 -37.20 -4.28 27.65
N TRP A 20 -38.50 -4.59 27.66
CA TRP A 20 -39.52 -3.57 27.92
C TRP A 20 -39.42 -3.04 29.36
N VAL A 21 -39.28 -3.90 30.37
CA VAL A 21 -39.08 -3.47 31.76
C VAL A 21 -37.82 -2.60 31.88
N TRP A 22 -36.71 -3.01 31.29
CA TRP A 22 -35.47 -2.24 31.22
C TRP A 22 -35.67 -0.84 30.62
N THR A 23 -36.48 -0.69 29.56
CA THR A 23 -36.79 0.65 29.02
C THR A 23 -37.53 1.54 30.02
N ARG A 24 -38.23 0.98 31.01
CA ARG A 24 -38.87 1.77 32.08
C ARG A 24 -37.84 2.34 33.04
N PHE A 25 -36.79 1.57 33.36
CA PHE A 25 -35.64 2.06 34.12
C PHE A 25 -34.85 3.10 33.34
N ARG A 26 -34.60 2.87 32.05
CA ARG A 26 -33.87 3.78 31.17
C ARG A 26 -34.47 5.20 31.10
N LYS A 27 -35.79 5.32 31.30
CA LYS A 27 -36.51 6.60 31.28
C LYS A 27 -36.35 7.42 32.57
N VAL A 28 -35.78 6.86 33.63
CA VAL A 28 -35.62 7.55 34.90
C VAL A 28 -34.21 8.12 35.00
N ASP A 29 -34.12 9.42 35.26
CA ASP A 29 -32.86 10.16 35.23
C ASP A 29 -31.86 9.82 36.34
N ASP A 30 -32.25 8.98 37.28
CA ASP A 30 -31.37 8.52 38.36
C ASP A 30 -30.53 7.31 37.95
N PHE A 31 -30.86 6.69 36.80
CA PHE A 31 -30.27 5.42 36.38
C PHE A 31 -29.40 5.55 35.13
N ILE A 32 -28.37 4.71 35.07
CA ILE A 32 -27.76 4.27 33.80
C ILE A 32 -28.15 2.80 33.61
N ALA A 33 -28.97 2.54 32.60
CA ALA A 33 -29.52 1.22 32.35
C ALA A 33 -28.80 0.53 31.20
N TYR A 34 -27.96 -0.46 31.50
CA TYR A 34 -27.25 -1.26 30.51
C TYR A 34 -28.11 -2.44 30.05
N SER A 35 -28.40 -2.49 28.75
CA SER A 35 -29.15 -3.61 28.15
C SER A 35 -28.21 -4.79 27.94
N GLU A 36 -28.58 -5.96 28.46
CA GLU A 36 -27.94 -7.26 28.24
C GLU A 36 -26.40 -7.25 28.34
N PRO A 37 -25.80 -7.02 29.53
CA PRO A 37 -24.36 -7.02 29.68
C PRO A 37 -23.66 -8.31 29.22
N PHE A 38 -24.35 -9.45 29.19
CA PHE A 38 -23.82 -10.72 28.68
C PHE A 38 -24.27 -11.03 27.25
N ASN A 39 -24.64 -10.03 26.45
CA ASN A 39 -24.97 -10.22 25.04
C ASN A 39 -23.70 -10.47 24.21
N GLU A 40 -23.67 -11.58 23.48
CA GLU A 40 -22.54 -12.00 22.64
C GLU A 40 -22.15 -10.96 21.58
N ALA A 41 -23.10 -10.12 21.14
CA ALA A 41 -22.83 -9.04 20.20
C ALA A 41 -21.80 -8.05 20.72
N LEU A 42 -21.69 -7.86 22.05
CA LEU A 42 -20.71 -6.97 22.67
C LEU A 42 -19.26 -7.38 22.40
N GLY A 43 -19.00 -8.66 22.08
CA GLY A 43 -17.66 -9.14 21.74
C GLY A 43 -17.19 -8.78 20.32
N ALA A 44 -18.12 -8.53 19.39
CA ALA A 44 -17.81 -8.20 18.00
C ALA A 44 -17.91 -6.70 17.69
N ILE A 45 -18.29 -5.89 18.68
CA ILE A 45 -18.68 -4.51 18.46
C ILE A 45 -17.45 -3.59 18.45
N SER A 46 -17.16 -3.02 17.26
CA SER A 46 -16.16 -1.95 17.12
C SER A 46 -16.72 -0.63 16.58
N ARG A 47 -17.96 -0.55 16.07
CA ARG A 47 -18.60 0.72 15.60
C ARG A 47 -20.13 0.69 15.34
N GLU A 48 -20.79 -0.47 15.24
CA GLU A 48 -22.20 -0.56 14.78
C GLU A 48 -23.30 -0.50 15.87
N ILE A 49 -22.94 -0.20 17.12
CA ILE A 49 -23.86 -0.12 18.29
C ILE A 49 -25.12 0.70 18.01
N HIS A 50 -24.97 1.78 17.25
CA HIS A 50 -26.02 2.72 16.92
C HIS A 50 -27.17 2.11 16.12
N THR A 51 -26.96 0.94 15.52
CA THR A 51 -27.93 0.31 14.64
C THR A 51 -28.69 -0.85 15.33
N ALA A 52 -28.23 -1.33 16.50
CA ALA A 52 -28.88 -2.41 17.22
C ALA A 52 -30.15 -1.90 17.93
N ASP A 53 -31.30 -2.02 17.26
CA ASP A 53 -32.59 -1.53 17.77
C ASP A 53 -33.76 -2.51 17.57
N PHE A 54 -34.96 -2.04 17.91
CA PHE A 54 -36.21 -2.80 17.83
C PHE A 54 -36.63 -3.20 16.41
N SER A 55 -36.10 -2.53 15.38
CA SER A 55 -36.51 -2.68 13.97
C SER A 55 -35.77 -3.80 13.24
N LYS A 56 -34.58 -4.20 13.73
CA LYS A 56 -33.74 -5.23 13.09
C LYS A 56 -34.30 -6.65 13.11
N TRP A 57 -35.28 -6.91 13.97
CA TRP A 57 -35.93 -8.21 14.11
C TRP A 57 -37.33 -8.06 14.69
N ARG A 58 -38.14 -9.11 14.65
CA ARG A 58 -39.52 -9.09 15.18
C ARG A 58 -39.54 -9.17 16.72
N SER A 59 -38.91 -8.20 17.36
CA SER A 59 -38.74 -8.09 18.81
C SER A 59 -40.07 -8.01 19.56
N ARG A 60 -41.06 -7.33 18.96
CA ARG A 60 -42.29 -6.79 19.60
C ARG A 60 -41.99 -5.69 20.64
N HIS A 61 -40.77 -5.16 20.66
CA HIS A 61 -40.41 -4.04 21.51
C HIS A 61 -40.95 -2.74 20.90
N PRO A 62 -41.40 -1.78 21.72
CA PRO A 62 -41.79 -0.47 21.21
C PRO A 62 -40.58 0.28 20.64
N PRO A 63 -40.82 1.30 19.79
CA PRO A 63 -39.77 2.19 19.32
C PRO A 63 -38.94 2.74 20.49
N SER A 64 -37.61 2.61 20.40
CA SER A 64 -36.67 3.03 21.43
C SER A 64 -35.30 3.33 20.83
N ALA A 65 -34.48 4.11 21.53
CA ALA A 65 -33.10 4.34 21.16
C ALA A 65 -32.30 3.01 21.15
N PRO A 66 -31.19 2.93 20.41
CA PRO A 66 -30.38 1.72 20.30
C PRO A 66 -30.08 1.07 21.66
N TYR A 67 -30.08 -0.27 21.70
CA TYR A 67 -30.03 -1.03 22.94
C TYR A 67 -28.70 -0.88 23.69
N PHE A 68 -27.60 -0.66 22.97
CA PHE A 68 -26.25 -0.59 23.56
C PHE A 68 -25.70 0.84 23.65
N LEU A 69 -26.56 1.86 23.56
CA LEU A 69 -26.13 3.26 23.59
C LEU A 69 -25.32 3.60 24.85
N GLU A 70 -25.73 3.07 26.02
CA GLU A 70 -25.10 3.32 27.32
C GLU A 70 -23.67 2.80 27.41
N TYR A 71 -23.29 1.87 26.54
CA TYR A 71 -21.92 1.34 26.49
C TYR A 71 -20.97 2.24 25.71
N MET A 72 -21.47 3.12 24.84
CA MET A 72 -20.63 3.94 23.96
C MET A 72 -19.49 4.68 24.67
N PRO A 73 -19.69 5.35 25.83
CA PRO A 73 -18.62 6.11 26.48
C PRO A 73 -17.46 5.23 26.99
N ILE A 74 -17.71 3.92 27.14
CA ILE A 74 -16.75 2.95 27.67
C ILE A 74 -16.32 1.91 26.63
N MET A 75 -16.82 1.98 25.40
CA MET A 75 -16.49 1.01 24.36
C MET A 75 -14.99 0.91 24.09
N GLN A 76 -14.27 2.03 24.11
CA GLN A 76 -12.82 2.03 23.96
C GLN A 76 -12.16 1.16 25.05
N LYS A 77 -12.58 1.33 26.32
CA LYS A 77 -12.08 0.50 27.43
C LYS A 77 -12.47 -0.98 27.29
N LEU A 78 -13.67 -1.25 26.78
CA LEU A 78 -14.13 -2.62 26.51
C LEU A 78 -13.30 -3.29 25.41
N SER A 79 -12.90 -2.53 24.37
CA SER A 79 -12.11 -3.01 23.24
C SER A 79 -10.60 -3.13 23.50
N GLU A 80 -10.02 -2.22 24.29
CA GLU A 80 -8.56 -2.13 24.50
C GLU A 80 -7.99 -3.29 25.36
N GLY A 81 -8.85 -3.99 26.10
CA GLY A 81 -8.44 -5.08 27.00
C GLY A 81 -9.11 -6.43 26.77
N ALA A 82 -9.89 -6.60 25.68
CA ALA A 82 -10.77 -7.77 25.49
C ALA A 82 -11.58 -8.10 26.77
N LEU A 83 -12.11 -7.06 27.43
CA LEU A 83 -12.79 -7.21 28.72
C LEU A 83 -14.04 -8.09 28.60
N PHE A 84 -14.69 -8.04 27.44
CA PHE A 84 -15.79 -8.93 27.12
C PHE A 84 -15.28 -10.18 26.40
N ASP A 85 -15.62 -11.34 26.96
CA ASP A 85 -15.37 -12.66 26.38
C ASP A 85 -16.72 -13.27 25.94
N PRO A 86 -16.89 -13.70 24.69
CA PRO A 86 -18.13 -14.32 24.23
C PRO A 86 -18.61 -15.51 25.06
N THR A 87 -17.71 -16.23 25.75
CA THR A 87 -18.05 -17.34 26.66
C THR A 87 -18.88 -16.88 27.87
N LEU A 88 -18.88 -15.58 28.17
CA LEU A 88 -19.74 -14.97 29.19
C LEU A 88 -21.22 -15.17 28.90
N SER A 89 -21.61 -15.28 27.63
CA SER A 89 -23.01 -15.34 27.22
C SER A 89 -23.68 -16.67 27.56
N TYR A 90 -23.01 -17.80 27.29
CA TYR A 90 -23.63 -19.13 27.39
C TYR A 90 -22.76 -20.14 28.13
N ASP A 91 -21.47 -20.22 27.84
CA ASP A 91 -20.56 -21.20 28.44
C ASP A 91 -20.47 -21.05 29.97
N ARG A 92 -20.50 -19.81 30.44
CA ARG A 92 -20.48 -19.47 31.87
C ARG A 92 -21.87 -19.21 32.45
N PHE A 93 -22.95 -19.62 31.75
CA PHE A 93 -24.34 -19.41 32.19
C PHE A 93 -24.58 -19.94 33.60
N ILE A 94 -24.11 -21.16 33.85
CA ILE A 94 -24.00 -21.74 35.19
C ILE A 94 -22.54 -21.56 35.62
N PRO A 95 -22.28 -20.96 36.80
CA PRO A 95 -20.93 -20.86 37.33
C PRO A 95 -20.32 -22.25 37.52
N ALA A 96 -19.00 -22.38 37.38
CA ALA A 96 -18.31 -23.68 37.47
C ALA A 96 -18.56 -24.45 38.78
N GLY A 97 -18.92 -23.76 39.87
CA GLY A 97 -19.33 -24.34 41.16
C GLY A 97 -20.84 -24.55 41.31
N GLY A 98 -21.60 -24.59 40.22
CA GLY A 98 -23.07 -24.61 40.25
C GLY A 98 -23.67 -23.28 40.76
N PHE A 99 -24.87 -23.34 41.31
CA PHE A 99 -25.57 -22.15 41.85
C PHE A 99 -24.84 -21.47 43.03
N ASP A 100 -24.03 -22.23 43.77
CA ASP A 100 -23.18 -21.71 44.86
C ASP A 100 -21.81 -21.22 44.37
N GLY A 101 -21.48 -21.42 43.10
CA GLY A 101 -20.26 -20.94 42.48
C GLY A 101 -20.13 -19.42 42.45
N THR A 102 -18.93 -18.94 42.14
CA THR A 102 -18.62 -17.52 42.04
C THR A 102 -18.51 -17.09 40.58
N LEU A 103 -18.68 -15.79 40.33
CA LEU A 103 -18.35 -15.22 39.03
C LEU A 103 -16.84 -15.35 38.79
N SER A 104 -16.44 -15.57 37.53
CA SER A 104 -15.05 -15.49 37.13
C SER A 104 -14.49 -14.08 37.33
N GLN A 105 -13.17 -13.97 37.51
CA GLN A 105 -12.53 -12.66 37.67
C GLN A 105 -12.79 -11.72 36.48
N GLN A 106 -12.94 -12.28 35.27
CA GLN A 106 -13.27 -11.53 34.07
C GLN A 106 -14.69 -10.97 34.11
N GLU A 107 -15.68 -11.76 34.54
CA GLU A 107 -17.06 -11.27 34.77
C GLU A 107 -17.08 -10.12 35.77
N VAL A 108 -16.36 -10.28 36.89
CA VAL A 108 -16.29 -9.25 37.93
C VAL A 108 -15.66 -7.98 37.38
N THR A 109 -14.54 -8.10 36.68
CA THR A 109 -13.81 -6.95 36.11
C THR A 109 -14.67 -6.21 35.08
N TYR A 110 -15.30 -6.93 34.16
CA TYR A 110 -16.15 -6.37 33.13
C TYR A 110 -17.37 -5.63 33.73
N LEU A 111 -18.10 -6.27 34.64
CA LEU A 111 -19.27 -5.63 35.27
C LEU A 111 -18.89 -4.45 36.16
N SER A 112 -17.73 -4.49 36.82
CA SER A 112 -17.21 -3.36 37.61
C SER A 112 -17.02 -2.13 36.74
N VAL A 113 -16.51 -2.26 35.51
CA VAL A 113 -16.37 -1.13 34.58
C VAL A 113 -17.72 -0.48 34.25
N LEU A 114 -18.79 -1.27 34.08
CA LEU A 114 -20.13 -0.75 33.84
C LEU A 114 -20.67 0.00 35.07
N ILE A 115 -20.45 -0.57 36.26
CA ILE A 115 -20.89 -0.01 37.54
C ILE A 115 -20.16 1.30 37.83
N ASP A 116 -18.83 1.30 37.71
CA ASP A 116 -17.96 2.45 37.95
C ASP A 116 -18.29 3.60 36.99
N HIS A 117 -18.62 3.30 35.73
CA HIS A 117 -19.06 4.32 34.78
C HIS A 117 -20.37 4.99 35.22
N ALA A 118 -21.35 4.23 35.72
CA ALA A 118 -22.58 4.82 36.23
C ALA A 118 -22.30 5.69 37.47
N HIS A 119 -21.46 5.20 38.39
CA HIS A 119 -21.05 5.93 39.60
C HIS A 119 -20.30 7.22 39.28
N ALA A 120 -19.42 7.21 38.28
CA ALA A 120 -18.72 8.41 37.82
C ALA A 120 -19.67 9.50 37.31
N LEU A 121 -20.87 9.12 36.85
CA LEU A 121 -21.94 10.03 36.44
C LEU A 121 -22.90 10.39 37.59
N GLY A 122 -22.64 9.94 38.82
CA GLY A 122 -23.52 10.15 39.96
C GLY A 122 -24.86 9.41 39.85
N ARG A 123 -24.94 8.39 39.00
CA ARG A 123 -26.16 7.63 38.70
C ARG A 123 -26.03 6.19 39.18
N ARG A 124 -27.17 5.58 39.49
CA ARG A 124 -27.22 4.19 39.94
C ARG A 124 -27.25 3.23 38.73
N PRO A 125 -26.37 2.21 38.68
CA PRO A 125 -26.34 1.27 37.56
C PRO A 125 -27.50 0.28 37.62
N VAL A 126 -28.17 0.09 36.49
CA VAL A 126 -29.17 -0.96 36.26
C VAL A 126 -28.62 -1.91 35.19
N LEU A 127 -28.41 -3.16 35.55
CA LEU A 127 -27.88 -4.21 34.69
C LEU A 127 -29.05 -5.13 34.27
N GLY A 128 -29.50 -5.01 33.03
CA GLY A 128 -30.61 -5.81 32.50
C GLY A 128 -30.13 -7.10 31.86
N PHE A 129 -30.49 -8.26 32.41
CA PHE A 129 -29.98 -9.56 31.96
C PHE A 129 -31.11 -10.51 31.55
N THR A 130 -30.99 -11.10 30.36
CA THR A 130 -31.75 -12.29 29.91
C THR A 130 -30.97 -13.60 30.05
N ARG A 131 -29.70 -13.50 30.48
CA ARG A 131 -28.75 -14.63 30.57
C ARG A 131 -28.10 -14.74 31.96
N SER A 132 -28.85 -14.41 33.02
CA SER A 132 -28.30 -14.40 34.38
C SER A 132 -28.98 -15.32 35.38
N LEU A 133 -30.13 -15.93 35.07
CA LEU A 133 -30.94 -16.66 36.08
C LEU A 133 -30.13 -17.70 36.86
N ALA A 134 -29.32 -18.51 36.17
CA ALA A 134 -28.50 -19.54 36.82
C ALA A 134 -27.29 -19.01 37.60
N ARG A 135 -26.91 -17.74 37.41
CA ARG A 135 -25.82 -17.08 38.14
C ARG A 135 -26.28 -15.87 38.95
N ALA A 136 -27.58 -15.72 39.17
CA ALA A 136 -28.15 -14.59 39.90
C ALA A 136 -27.61 -14.52 41.34
N GLY A 137 -27.43 -15.68 41.99
CA GLY A 137 -26.78 -15.77 43.31
C GLY A 137 -25.32 -15.30 43.28
N ALA A 138 -24.55 -15.69 42.26
CA ALA A 138 -23.17 -15.27 42.10
C ALA A 138 -23.06 -13.75 41.84
N LEU A 139 -23.95 -13.18 41.03
CA LEU A 139 -24.07 -11.74 40.81
C LEU A 139 -24.37 -10.98 42.11
N LYS A 140 -25.35 -11.45 42.89
CA LYS A 140 -25.73 -10.82 44.17
C LYS A 140 -24.59 -10.85 45.19
N ARG A 141 -23.80 -11.93 45.24
CA ARG A 141 -22.62 -12.04 46.12
C ARG A 141 -21.47 -11.12 45.69
N ALA A 142 -21.18 -11.07 44.38
CA ALA A 142 -20.08 -10.26 43.84
C ALA A 142 -20.39 -8.76 43.87
N PHE A 143 -21.65 -8.39 43.63
CA PHE A 143 -22.12 -7.01 43.58
C PHE A 143 -23.32 -6.82 44.50
N PRO A 144 -23.08 -6.63 45.81
CA PRO A 144 -24.15 -6.39 46.77
C PRO A 144 -24.98 -5.17 46.36
N GLY A 145 -26.26 -5.41 46.08
CA GLY A 145 -27.18 -4.41 45.55
C GLY A 145 -28.60 -4.94 45.55
N LYS A 146 -29.45 -4.40 44.68
CA LYS A 146 -30.83 -4.86 44.52
C LYS A 146 -30.92 -5.86 43.37
N SER A 147 -31.73 -6.89 43.52
CA SER A 147 -31.92 -7.96 42.55
C SER A 147 -33.40 -8.15 42.32
N ILE A 148 -33.82 -8.03 41.07
CA ILE A 148 -35.21 -8.19 40.66
C ILE A 148 -35.26 -9.38 39.72
N PHE A 149 -36.11 -10.35 40.01
CA PHE A 149 -36.33 -11.51 39.15
C PHE A 149 -37.61 -11.34 38.35
N LEU A 150 -37.48 -11.26 37.03
CA LEU A 150 -38.59 -11.17 36.09
C LEU A 150 -38.84 -12.53 35.45
N HIS A 151 -40.01 -13.10 35.69
CA HIS A 151 -40.45 -14.34 35.05
C HIS A 151 -41.70 -14.11 34.20
N ARG A 152 -42.01 -15.11 33.38
CA ARG A 152 -43.22 -15.19 32.56
C ARG A 152 -43.78 -16.59 32.71
N ASN A 153 -45.08 -16.76 32.47
CA ASN A 153 -45.66 -18.08 32.28
C ASN A 153 -44.84 -18.84 31.21
N LEU A 154 -44.34 -20.04 31.55
CA LEU A 154 -43.37 -20.75 30.71
C LEU A 154 -44.00 -21.21 29.40
N PHE A 155 -45.30 -21.52 29.38
CA PHE A 155 -46.00 -21.86 28.14
C PHE A 155 -46.13 -20.64 27.22
N HIS A 156 -46.40 -19.45 27.76
CA HIS A 156 -46.40 -18.21 26.98
C HIS A 156 -45.00 -17.88 26.43
N GLN A 157 -43.95 -18.14 27.22
CA GLN A 157 -42.57 -17.96 26.79
C GLN A 157 -42.20 -18.95 25.67
N TRP A 158 -42.56 -20.24 25.80
CA TRP A 158 -42.40 -21.25 24.76
C TRP A 158 -43.15 -20.89 23.48
N ALA A 159 -44.40 -20.43 23.61
CA ALA A 159 -45.18 -19.96 22.47
C ALA A 159 -44.46 -18.79 21.79
N SER A 160 -43.85 -17.87 22.55
CA SER A 160 -43.03 -16.81 21.95
C SER A 160 -41.77 -17.32 21.24
N TYR A 161 -41.14 -18.41 21.70
CA TYR A 161 -40.01 -19.02 20.98
C TYR A 161 -40.52 -19.67 19.69
N SER A 162 -41.62 -20.41 19.78
CA SER A 162 -42.29 -21.07 18.66
C SER A 162 -42.70 -20.09 17.56
N GLY A 163 -43.27 -18.95 17.94
CA GLY A 163 -43.61 -17.88 17.01
C GLY A 163 -42.39 -17.25 16.34
N GLN A 164 -41.23 -17.19 16.99
CA GLN A 164 -40.00 -16.72 16.33
C GLN A 164 -39.45 -17.75 15.34
N ALA A 165 -39.44 -19.03 15.72
CA ALA A 165 -39.07 -20.12 14.82
C ALA A 165 -39.99 -20.20 13.59
N ALA A 166 -41.30 -19.98 13.76
CA ALA A 166 -42.26 -19.89 12.66
C ALA A 166 -41.91 -18.83 11.60
N HIS A 167 -41.10 -17.82 11.98
CA HIS A 167 -40.63 -16.76 11.10
C HIS A 167 -39.14 -16.90 10.76
N GLY A 168 -38.58 -18.11 10.88
CA GLY A 168 -37.20 -18.42 10.52
C GLY A 168 -36.15 -18.06 11.58
N ASN A 169 -36.56 -17.67 12.80
CA ASN A 169 -35.63 -17.31 13.88
C ASN A 169 -35.58 -18.41 14.97
N ASN A 170 -34.68 -19.38 14.80
CA ASN A 170 -34.47 -20.48 15.76
C ASN A 170 -33.55 -20.12 16.94
N TYR A 171 -33.03 -18.89 16.97
CA TYR A 171 -32.05 -18.42 17.95
C TYR A 171 -32.37 -18.85 19.38
N PHE A 172 -33.61 -18.68 19.85
CA PHE A 172 -33.95 -18.97 21.24
C PHE A 172 -33.91 -20.46 21.61
N PHE A 173 -34.20 -21.35 20.66
CA PHE A 173 -34.06 -22.80 20.86
C PHE A 173 -32.60 -23.23 20.81
N ASP A 174 -31.81 -22.65 19.91
CA ASP A 174 -30.37 -22.91 19.84
C ASP A 174 -29.70 -22.49 21.16
N ARG A 175 -30.01 -21.28 21.66
CA ARG A 175 -29.42 -20.76 22.90
C ARG A 175 -29.88 -21.47 24.16
N LEU A 176 -31.11 -21.99 24.20
CA LEU A 176 -31.51 -22.92 25.26
C LEU A 176 -30.59 -24.14 25.28
N ASN A 177 -30.37 -24.75 24.12
CA ASN A 177 -29.55 -25.95 24.01
C ASN A 177 -28.06 -25.68 24.26
N ASP A 178 -27.55 -24.50 23.91
CA ASP A 178 -26.19 -24.09 24.24
C ASP A 178 -26.01 -23.95 25.76
N CYS A 179 -26.94 -23.28 26.46
CA CYS A 179 -26.91 -23.18 27.92
C CYS A 179 -26.94 -24.55 28.60
N VAL A 180 -27.80 -25.47 28.13
CA VAL A 180 -27.90 -26.83 28.68
C VAL A 180 -26.60 -27.61 28.45
N ARG A 181 -26.05 -27.56 27.21
CA ARG A 181 -24.82 -28.27 26.87
C ARG A 181 -23.59 -27.75 27.62
N ALA A 182 -23.45 -26.43 27.73
CA ALA A 182 -22.39 -25.83 28.53
C ALA A 182 -22.55 -26.09 30.04
N GLY A 183 -23.80 -26.14 30.50
CA GLY A 183 -24.16 -26.37 31.89
C GLY A 183 -23.99 -27.82 32.36
N ARG A 184 -23.56 -28.77 31.52
CA ARG A 184 -23.41 -30.20 31.87
C ARG A 184 -22.42 -30.50 33.00
N HIS A 185 -21.61 -29.53 33.43
CA HIS A 185 -20.80 -29.68 34.64
C HIS A 185 -21.67 -29.68 35.91
N ASP A 186 -22.89 -29.14 35.85
CA ASP A 186 -23.91 -29.29 36.87
C ASP A 186 -24.61 -30.67 36.75
N PRO A 187 -24.63 -31.49 37.82
CA PRO A 187 -25.20 -32.84 37.76
C PRO A 187 -26.67 -32.91 37.38
N ILE A 188 -27.49 -31.94 37.78
CA ILE A 188 -28.93 -31.91 37.47
C ILE A 188 -29.12 -31.59 35.99
N VAL A 189 -28.33 -30.66 35.46
CA VAL A 189 -28.38 -30.30 34.03
C VAL A 189 -27.87 -31.45 33.17
N ALA A 190 -26.78 -32.13 33.56
CA ALA A 190 -26.28 -33.30 32.86
C ALA A 190 -27.33 -34.41 32.78
N MET A 191 -27.96 -34.73 33.91
CA MET A 191 -29.03 -35.73 33.98
C MET A 191 -30.25 -35.32 33.13
N LEU A 192 -30.65 -34.06 33.15
CA LEU A 192 -31.76 -33.54 32.33
C LEU A 192 -31.44 -33.65 30.83
N ASP A 193 -30.21 -33.31 30.44
CA ASP A 193 -29.75 -33.40 29.05
C ASP A 193 -29.69 -34.86 28.57
N ASP A 194 -29.20 -35.77 29.41
CA ASP A 194 -29.13 -37.20 29.11
C ASP A 194 -30.52 -37.85 29.01
N TRP A 195 -31.44 -37.51 29.93
CA TRP A 195 -32.78 -38.10 29.98
C TRP A 195 -33.65 -37.71 28.78
N LEU A 196 -33.51 -36.48 28.30
CA LEU A 196 -34.33 -35.94 27.22
C LEU A 196 -33.58 -35.91 25.88
N SER A 197 -32.55 -36.74 25.74
CA SER A 197 -31.85 -36.99 24.47
C SER A 197 -32.33 -38.28 23.78
N PRO A 198 -32.34 -38.35 22.43
CA PRO A 198 -32.09 -37.23 21.52
C PRO A 198 -33.27 -36.24 21.51
N ARG A 199 -32.95 -34.99 21.19
CA ARG A 199 -33.93 -33.93 20.90
C ARG A 199 -33.40 -33.04 19.79
N GLU A 200 -34.31 -32.44 19.05
CA GLU A 200 -34.07 -31.41 18.05
C GLU A 200 -34.39 -30.04 18.64
N ALA A 201 -33.62 -29.01 18.26
CA ALA A 201 -33.85 -27.62 18.65
C ALA A 201 -35.04 -27.02 17.89
N ARG A 202 -36.23 -27.64 18.02
CA ARG A 202 -37.44 -27.29 17.28
C ARG A 202 -38.63 -27.09 18.23
N PRO A 203 -39.60 -26.24 17.83
CA PRO A 203 -40.80 -25.97 18.63
C PRO A 203 -41.82 -27.12 18.66
N THR A 204 -41.68 -28.09 17.77
CA THR A 204 -42.53 -29.29 17.68
C THR A 204 -42.01 -30.47 18.49
N ASP A 205 -40.75 -30.42 18.94
CA ASP A 205 -40.12 -31.51 19.69
C ASP A 205 -40.57 -31.50 21.16
N ARG A 206 -41.18 -32.61 21.60
CA ARG A 206 -41.61 -32.83 22.99
C ARG A 206 -40.47 -32.71 23.99
N ASN A 207 -39.36 -33.38 23.70
CA ASN A 207 -38.23 -33.45 24.61
C ASN A 207 -37.57 -32.07 24.74
N ASN A 208 -37.54 -31.29 23.66
CA ASN A 208 -37.07 -29.91 23.71
C ASN A 208 -37.98 -29.01 24.56
N PHE A 209 -39.31 -29.20 24.50
CA PHE A 209 -40.25 -28.52 25.38
C PHE A 209 -40.06 -28.91 26.85
N LEU A 210 -39.89 -30.20 27.14
CA LEU A 210 -39.64 -30.68 28.50
C LEU A 210 -38.29 -30.16 29.03
N VAL A 211 -37.23 -30.17 28.23
CA VAL A 211 -35.94 -29.56 28.59
C VAL A 211 -36.14 -28.09 28.92
N PHE A 212 -36.85 -27.34 28.07
CA PHE A 212 -37.16 -25.93 28.32
C PHE A 212 -37.85 -25.75 29.67
N LEU A 213 -38.93 -26.48 29.95
CA LEU A 213 -39.72 -26.36 31.17
C LEU A 213 -38.90 -26.71 32.41
N LEU A 214 -38.29 -27.89 32.42
CA LEU A 214 -37.56 -28.41 33.58
C LEU A 214 -36.30 -27.57 33.86
N PHE A 215 -35.56 -27.17 32.82
CA PHE A 215 -34.38 -26.32 32.98
C PHE A 215 -34.75 -24.95 33.55
N HIS A 216 -35.85 -24.33 33.08
CA HIS A 216 -36.30 -23.05 33.64
C HIS A 216 -36.74 -23.17 35.10
N LEU A 217 -37.52 -24.21 35.45
CA LEU A 217 -37.90 -24.45 36.85
C LEU A 217 -36.68 -24.65 37.75
N TYR A 218 -35.64 -25.33 37.26
CA TYR A 218 -34.39 -25.52 38.00
C TYR A 218 -33.65 -24.20 38.22
N ILE A 219 -33.39 -23.41 37.18
CA ILE A 219 -32.65 -22.14 37.30
C ILE A 219 -33.46 -21.05 38.03
N TYR A 220 -34.79 -21.18 38.07
CA TYR A 220 -35.66 -20.31 38.87
C TYR A 220 -35.37 -20.43 40.37
N ILE A 221 -34.86 -21.57 40.86
CA ILE A 221 -34.44 -21.73 42.27
C ILE A 221 -33.32 -20.72 42.61
N CYS A 222 -32.30 -20.64 41.75
CA CYS A 222 -31.18 -19.71 41.92
C CYS A 222 -31.66 -18.25 41.85
N ALA A 223 -32.48 -17.92 40.84
CA ALA A 223 -33.01 -16.57 40.66
C ALA A 223 -33.93 -16.12 41.79
N PHE A 224 -34.82 -17.00 42.25
CA PHE A 224 -35.73 -16.75 43.38
C PHE A 224 -34.94 -16.44 44.65
N SER A 225 -33.96 -17.31 44.97
CA SER A 225 -33.15 -17.17 46.20
C SER A 225 -32.31 -15.88 46.21
N ALA A 226 -31.97 -15.36 45.04
CA ALA A 226 -31.18 -14.13 44.89
C ALA A 226 -32.05 -12.85 44.79
N ALA A 227 -33.37 -12.96 44.65
CA ALA A 227 -34.25 -11.84 44.37
C ALA A 227 -34.71 -11.11 45.64
N ASP A 228 -34.71 -9.78 45.60
CA ASP A 228 -35.39 -8.94 46.59
C ASP A 228 -36.83 -8.59 46.15
N LEU A 229 -37.14 -8.73 44.87
CA LEU A 229 -38.46 -8.56 44.29
C LEU A 229 -38.65 -9.49 43.09
N ILE A 230 -39.80 -10.14 43.01
CA ILE A 230 -40.17 -11.02 41.90
C ILE A 230 -41.34 -10.37 41.16
N ILE A 231 -41.23 -10.32 39.83
CA ILE A 231 -42.25 -9.73 38.96
C ILE A 231 -42.72 -10.78 37.96
N ASP A 232 -44.03 -11.04 37.98
CA ASP A 232 -44.70 -11.85 36.96
C ASP A 232 -45.11 -10.97 35.78
N SER A 233 -44.30 -11.01 34.72
CA SER A 233 -44.55 -10.24 33.49
C SER A 233 -45.85 -10.64 32.78
N THR A 234 -46.32 -11.88 32.96
CA THR A 234 -47.59 -12.35 32.40
C THR A 234 -48.72 -11.64 33.14
N ARG A 235 -48.76 -11.70 34.48
CA ARG A 235 -49.82 -11.06 35.27
C ARG A 235 -49.84 -9.55 35.15
N VAL A 236 -48.68 -8.88 35.24
CA VAL A 236 -48.56 -7.40 35.09
C VAL A 236 -49.21 -6.89 33.80
N SER A 237 -49.25 -7.72 32.76
CA SER A 237 -49.78 -7.34 31.46
C SER A 237 -51.31 -7.29 31.36
N TYR A 238 -52.05 -8.00 32.22
CA TYR A 238 -53.52 -8.07 32.16
C TYR A 238 -54.21 -7.84 33.51
N ASP A 239 -53.51 -8.00 34.63
CA ASP A 239 -54.03 -7.81 35.98
C ASP A 239 -53.53 -6.47 36.52
N ARG A 240 -54.45 -5.51 36.65
CA ARG A 240 -54.15 -4.17 37.15
C ARG A 240 -53.62 -4.21 38.59
N HIS A 241 -54.16 -5.08 39.44
CA HIS A 241 -53.71 -5.19 40.82
C HIS A 241 -52.28 -5.73 40.88
N ALA A 242 -51.97 -6.76 40.10
CA ALA A 242 -50.59 -7.28 40.00
C ALA A 242 -49.60 -6.22 39.49
N ARG A 243 -50.03 -5.34 38.58
CA ARG A 243 -49.22 -4.21 38.13
C ARG A 243 -48.97 -3.20 39.25
N GLU A 244 -50.01 -2.78 39.96
CA GLU A 244 -49.91 -1.83 41.09
C GLU A 244 -49.05 -2.40 42.24
N GLU A 245 -49.15 -3.70 42.51
CA GLU A 245 -48.32 -4.42 43.46
C GLU A 245 -46.84 -4.42 43.04
N ALA A 246 -46.55 -4.73 41.77
CA ALA A 246 -45.19 -4.70 41.23
C ALA A 246 -44.58 -3.28 41.26
N GLU A 247 -45.35 -2.25 40.90
CA GLU A 247 -44.93 -0.85 40.96
C GLU A 247 -44.67 -0.39 42.40
N THR A 248 -45.50 -0.82 43.35
CA THR A 248 -45.32 -0.55 44.78
C THR A 248 -44.08 -1.25 45.33
N GLY A 249 -43.84 -2.51 44.93
CA GLY A 249 -42.64 -3.26 45.27
C GLY A 249 -41.38 -2.59 44.71
N LEU A 250 -41.41 -2.14 43.45
CA LEU A 250 -40.30 -1.38 42.84
C LEU A 250 -40.05 -0.07 43.59
N HIS A 251 -41.10 0.69 43.92
CA HIS A 251 -40.96 1.93 44.67
C HIS A 251 -40.35 1.70 46.05
N THR A 252 -40.82 0.69 46.77
CA THR A 252 -40.32 0.32 48.11
C THR A 252 -38.86 -0.12 48.05
N LEU A 253 -38.49 -0.92 47.04
CA LEU A 253 -37.14 -1.46 46.91
C LEU A 253 -36.11 -0.40 46.49
N LEU A 254 -36.51 0.53 45.62
CA LEU A 254 -35.61 1.44 44.92
C LEU A 254 -35.69 2.89 45.40
N GLY A 255 -36.73 3.25 46.16
CA GLY A 255 -37.02 4.64 46.53
C GLY A 255 -37.35 5.53 45.34
N ARG A 256 -37.74 4.95 44.20
CA ARG A 256 -38.04 5.63 42.93
C ARG A 256 -39.25 5.01 42.27
N GLN A 257 -40.12 5.85 41.73
CA GLN A 257 -41.31 5.38 41.03
C GLN A 257 -40.91 4.87 39.63
N ILE A 258 -41.17 3.58 39.38
CA ILE A 258 -41.03 2.96 38.06
C ILE A 258 -42.42 2.54 37.62
N SER A 259 -43.02 3.32 36.72
CA SER A 259 -44.31 2.96 36.13
C SER A 259 -44.12 1.80 35.16
N LEU A 260 -45.00 0.80 35.25
CA LEU A 260 -45.17 -0.32 34.33
C LEU A 260 -46.41 -0.12 33.44
N ASP A 261 -46.93 1.10 33.34
CA ASP A 261 -48.04 1.41 32.45
C ASP A 261 -47.70 1.15 30.98
N GLY A 262 -48.70 0.65 30.27
CA GLY A 262 -48.57 0.22 28.88
C GLY A 262 -48.03 -1.20 28.72
N ALA A 263 -47.91 -1.98 29.81
CA ALA A 263 -47.80 -3.42 29.72
C ALA A 263 -49.01 -3.96 28.96
N LYS A 264 -48.77 -4.81 27.96
CA LYS A 264 -49.82 -5.40 27.12
C LYS A 264 -49.67 -6.92 27.10
N PRO A 265 -50.78 -7.67 27.21
CA PRO A 265 -50.71 -9.10 27.07
C PRO A 265 -50.26 -9.39 25.64
N SER A 266 -49.30 -10.31 25.52
CA SER A 266 -48.93 -10.87 24.23
C SER A 266 -48.91 -12.37 24.37
N PHE A 267 -49.59 -13.05 23.47
CA PHE A 267 -49.49 -14.49 23.31
C PHE A 267 -49.10 -14.72 21.85
N ASP A 268 -48.17 -15.64 21.65
CA ASP A 268 -47.73 -16.03 20.31
C ASP A 268 -48.25 -17.44 20.02
N MET A 269 -48.07 -17.94 18.80
CA MET A 269 -48.49 -19.30 18.50
C MET A 269 -47.55 -20.34 19.13
N SER A 270 -48.11 -21.38 19.77
CA SER A 270 -47.35 -22.59 20.11
C SER A 270 -47.47 -23.58 18.95
N GLN A 271 -46.33 -24.12 18.48
CA GLN A 271 -46.31 -25.20 17.49
C GLN A 271 -46.23 -26.58 18.14
N LEU A 272 -46.26 -26.65 19.48
CA LEU A 272 -46.23 -27.92 20.19
C LEU A 272 -47.52 -28.70 19.89
N ASP A 273 -47.42 -29.71 19.04
CA ASP A 273 -48.57 -30.53 18.63
C ASP A 273 -48.76 -31.74 19.53
N LEU A 274 -48.89 -31.47 20.83
CA LEU A 274 -49.09 -32.50 21.83
C LEU A 274 -50.23 -32.10 22.76
N LYS A 275 -51.04 -33.11 23.06
CA LYS A 275 -51.99 -33.01 24.15
C LYS A 275 -51.21 -32.92 25.45
N CYS A 276 -51.61 -32.02 26.34
CA CYS A 276 -51.13 -32.01 27.70
C CYS A 276 -51.44 -33.38 28.31
N SER A 277 -50.42 -34.23 28.47
CA SER A 277 -50.62 -35.55 29.04
C SER A 277 -50.44 -35.50 30.54
N LYS A 278 -51.24 -36.28 31.27
CA LYS A 278 -51.02 -36.49 32.70
C LYS A 278 -49.59 -36.97 32.99
N VAL A 279 -49.00 -37.75 32.07
CA VAL A 279 -47.62 -38.23 32.16
C VAL A 279 -46.61 -37.08 32.17
N ASP A 280 -46.80 -36.05 31.35
CA ASP A 280 -45.93 -34.87 31.33
C ASP A 280 -46.00 -34.10 32.65
N ARG A 281 -47.22 -33.91 33.17
CA ARG A 281 -47.42 -33.25 34.46
C ARG A 281 -46.77 -34.04 35.60
N ASP A 282 -47.03 -35.34 35.67
CA ASP A 282 -46.46 -36.22 36.68
C ASP A 282 -44.93 -36.21 36.59
N LEU A 283 -44.35 -36.22 35.38
CA LEU A 283 -42.90 -36.12 35.17
C LEU A 283 -42.33 -34.83 35.74
N VAL A 284 -42.93 -33.68 35.44
CA VAL A 284 -42.49 -32.37 35.94
C VAL A 284 -42.63 -32.30 37.46
N GLU A 285 -43.72 -32.84 38.02
CA GLU A 285 -43.92 -32.92 39.48
C GLU A 285 -42.85 -33.78 40.17
N GLN A 286 -42.50 -34.93 39.60
CA GLN A 286 -41.42 -35.77 40.14
C GLN A 286 -40.06 -35.09 40.03
N PHE A 287 -39.80 -34.39 38.91
CA PHE A 287 -38.58 -33.62 38.75
C PHE A 287 -38.47 -32.52 39.81
N LEU A 288 -39.54 -31.76 40.07
CA LEU A 288 -39.55 -30.76 41.14
C LEU A 288 -39.21 -31.38 42.51
N ARG A 289 -39.81 -32.53 42.84
CA ARG A 289 -39.49 -33.24 44.11
C ARG A 289 -38.04 -33.67 44.22
N MET A 290 -37.38 -33.94 43.10
CA MET A 290 -35.98 -34.36 43.05
C MET A 290 -35.01 -33.17 43.17
N ILE A 291 -35.28 -32.05 42.48
CA ILE A 291 -34.36 -30.90 42.47
C ILE A 291 -34.49 -30.01 43.71
N LEU A 292 -35.62 -30.06 44.40
CA LEU A 292 -35.88 -29.25 45.59
C LEU A 292 -35.09 -29.83 46.79
N PRO A 293 -34.10 -29.10 47.33
CA PRO A 293 -33.42 -29.53 48.55
C PRO A 293 -34.42 -29.69 49.70
N LYS A 294 -34.15 -30.60 50.63
CA LYS A 294 -34.99 -30.80 51.82
C LYS A 294 -35.20 -29.54 52.67
N ASN A 295 -34.30 -28.56 52.56
CA ASN A 295 -34.28 -27.33 53.37
C ASN A 295 -34.59 -26.07 52.55
N ILE A 296 -35.22 -26.19 51.38
CA ILE A 296 -35.58 -25.03 50.58
C ILE A 296 -36.71 -24.22 51.24
N ASP A 297 -36.72 -22.92 51.01
CA ASP A 297 -37.77 -22.02 51.47
C ASP A 297 -39.15 -22.47 50.93
N ASN A 298 -40.14 -22.55 51.83
CA ASN A 298 -41.53 -22.84 51.48
C ASN A 298 -42.08 -21.86 50.44
N ALA A 299 -41.64 -20.59 50.45
CA ALA A 299 -42.05 -19.62 49.45
C ALA A 299 -41.50 -19.96 48.05
N CYS A 300 -40.26 -20.45 47.97
CA CYS A 300 -39.67 -20.93 46.71
C CYS A 300 -40.42 -22.16 46.19
N HIS A 301 -40.74 -23.10 47.08
CA HIS A 301 -41.56 -24.27 46.74
C HIS A 301 -42.93 -23.86 46.19
N ALA A 302 -43.65 -22.98 46.89
CA ALA A 302 -44.94 -22.47 46.44
C ALA A 302 -44.85 -21.77 45.09
N PHE A 303 -43.81 -20.96 44.89
CA PHE A 303 -43.54 -20.27 43.63
C PHE A 303 -43.33 -21.24 42.46
N LEU A 304 -42.48 -22.26 42.61
CA LEU A 304 -42.22 -23.22 41.53
C LEU A 304 -43.47 -24.04 41.17
N HIS A 305 -44.24 -24.47 42.18
CA HIS A 305 -45.50 -25.16 41.94
C HIS A 305 -46.52 -24.26 41.25
N GLN A 306 -46.60 -22.98 41.62
CA GLN A 306 -47.46 -22.02 40.95
C GLN A 306 -47.03 -21.83 39.48
N ALA A 307 -45.74 -21.63 39.23
CA ALA A 307 -45.20 -21.47 37.88
C ALA A 307 -45.47 -22.71 37.01
N MET A 308 -45.32 -23.92 37.56
CA MET A 308 -45.67 -25.18 36.90
C MET A 308 -47.17 -25.27 36.61
N ASN A 309 -48.03 -25.03 37.60
CA ASN A 309 -49.48 -25.13 37.45
C ASN A 309 -50.02 -24.13 36.43
N ASP A 310 -49.56 -22.88 36.47
CA ASP A 310 -49.95 -21.85 35.51
C ASP A 310 -49.51 -22.22 34.09
N THR A 311 -48.34 -22.84 33.94
CA THR A 311 -47.82 -23.32 32.66
C THR A 311 -48.74 -24.39 32.07
N PHE A 312 -49.11 -25.40 32.85
CA PHE A 312 -50.01 -26.46 32.40
C PHE A 312 -51.42 -25.96 32.14
N MET A 313 -51.94 -25.06 32.98
CA MET A 313 -53.26 -24.45 32.77
C MET A 313 -53.34 -23.69 31.43
N GLU A 314 -52.31 -22.89 31.11
CA GLU A 314 -52.27 -22.17 29.84
C GLU A 314 -51.98 -23.09 28.65
N TRP A 315 -51.26 -24.19 28.85
CA TRP A 315 -51.09 -25.23 27.82
C TRP A 315 -52.43 -25.92 27.50
N GLU A 316 -53.14 -26.42 28.51
CA GLU A 316 -54.45 -27.06 28.35
C GLU A 316 -55.46 -26.13 27.69
N LYS A 317 -55.50 -24.86 28.13
CA LYS A 317 -56.33 -23.82 27.53
C LYS A 317 -55.99 -23.61 26.06
N ASN A 318 -54.70 -23.53 25.72
CA ASN A 318 -54.27 -23.39 24.33
C ASN A 318 -54.64 -24.61 23.49
N GLU A 319 -54.47 -25.82 24.01
CA GLU A 319 -54.88 -27.06 23.34
C GLU A 319 -56.38 -27.05 23.05
N PHE A 320 -57.20 -26.70 24.05
CA PHE A 320 -58.64 -26.60 23.91
C PHE A 320 -59.04 -25.66 22.76
N TYR A 321 -58.47 -24.46 22.69
CA TYR A 321 -58.81 -23.48 21.66
C TYR A 321 -58.17 -23.71 20.29
N SER A 322 -57.00 -24.36 20.23
CA SER A 322 -56.23 -24.47 18.99
C SER A 322 -56.25 -25.85 18.35
N SER A 323 -56.64 -26.92 19.07
CA SER A 323 -56.60 -28.31 18.59
C SER A 323 -57.28 -28.51 17.23
N GLY A 324 -58.43 -27.87 16.98
CA GLY A 324 -59.14 -27.96 15.71
C GLY A 324 -58.48 -27.21 14.54
N MET A 325 -57.70 -26.17 14.80
CA MET A 325 -57.02 -25.36 13.76
C MET A 325 -55.54 -25.78 13.58
N ARG A 326 -54.97 -26.51 14.54
CA ARG A 326 -53.54 -26.79 14.59
C ARG A 326 -53.07 -27.65 13.43
N GLY A 327 -53.84 -28.66 13.02
CA GLY A 327 -53.51 -29.49 11.85
C GLY A 327 -53.37 -28.69 10.55
N VAL A 328 -54.24 -27.69 10.35
CA VAL A 328 -54.16 -26.78 9.19
C VAL A 328 -52.95 -25.87 9.30
N LEU A 329 -52.69 -25.33 10.51
CA LEU A 329 -51.59 -24.42 10.75
C LEU A 329 -50.23 -25.10 10.60
N VAL A 330 -50.05 -26.29 11.18
CA VAL A 330 -48.83 -27.10 11.08
C VAL A 330 -48.57 -27.51 9.64
N SER A 331 -49.60 -27.93 8.89
CA SER A 331 -49.46 -28.21 7.46
C SER A 331 -48.98 -26.98 6.68
N LYS A 332 -49.51 -25.79 6.97
CA LYS A 332 -49.08 -24.54 6.34
C LYS A 332 -47.67 -24.12 6.73
N ILE A 333 -47.25 -24.36 7.98
CA ILE A 333 -45.88 -24.11 8.44
C ILE A 333 -44.91 -25.07 7.76
N ALA A 334 -45.24 -26.36 7.67
CA ALA A 334 -44.41 -27.34 6.97
C ALA A 334 -44.27 -27.02 5.46
N GLU A 335 -45.33 -26.52 4.82
CA GLU A 335 -45.26 -25.97 3.47
C GLU A 335 -44.29 -24.77 3.39
N LEU A 336 -44.37 -23.84 4.34
CA LEU A 336 -43.46 -22.68 4.44
C LEU A 336 -42.01 -23.09 4.70
N ASP A 337 -41.75 -24.07 5.55
CA ASP A 337 -40.41 -24.59 5.83
C ASP A 337 -39.81 -25.25 4.59
N ASN A 338 -40.62 -26.00 3.83
CA ASN A 338 -40.19 -26.54 2.54
C ASN A 338 -39.85 -25.42 1.53
N VAL A 339 -40.62 -24.34 1.52
CA VAL A 339 -40.32 -23.17 0.68
C VAL A 339 -39.03 -22.49 1.15
N ASN A 340 -38.86 -22.26 2.46
CA ASN A 340 -37.66 -21.65 3.03
C ASN A 340 -36.41 -22.51 2.78
N HIS A 341 -36.51 -23.83 2.90
CA HIS A 341 -35.41 -24.74 2.57
C HIS A 341 -35.04 -24.62 1.09
N ARG A 342 -36.01 -24.55 0.18
CA ARG A 342 -35.75 -24.31 -1.25
C ARG A 342 -35.08 -22.95 -1.47
N LEU A 343 -35.53 -21.91 -0.77
CA LEU A 343 -34.99 -20.57 -0.87
C LEU A 343 -33.54 -20.50 -0.36
N ASN A 344 -33.23 -21.16 0.76
CA ASN A 344 -31.88 -21.31 1.27
C ASN A 344 -30.97 -22.10 0.31
N ASN A 345 -31.48 -23.16 -0.31
CA ASN A 345 -30.71 -23.90 -1.32
C ASN A 345 -30.38 -23.02 -2.53
N VAL A 346 -31.33 -22.21 -2.99
CA VAL A 346 -31.09 -21.23 -4.07
C VAL A 346 -30.11 -20.15 -3.63
N SER A 347 -30.21 -19.64 -2.39
CA SER A 347 -29.24 -18.68 -1.85
C SER A 347 -27.82 -19.25 -1.85
N ASN A 348 -27.65 -20.48 -1.34
CA ASN A 348 -26.35 -21.16 -1.34
C ASN A 348 -25.80 -21.38 -2.76
N GLN A 349 -26.68 -21.68 -3.73
CA GLN A 349 -26.29 -21.77 -5.15
C GLN A 349 -25.85 -20.41 -5.70
N CYS A 350 -26.56 -19.33 -5.38
CA CYS A 350 -26.15 -17.97 -5.75
C CYS A 350 -24.79 -17.60 -5.14
N ASP A 351 -24.56 -17.91 -3.86
CA ASP A 351 -23.28 -17.64 -3.18
C ASP A 351 -22.13 -18.41 -3.83
N HIS A 352 -22.37 -19.67 -4.23
CA HIS A 352 -21.39 -20.46 -4.98
C HIS A 352 -21.06 -19.82 -6.33
N VAL A 353 -22.06 -19.38 -7.09
CA VAL A 353 -21.85 -18.68 -8.38
C VAL A 353 -21.12 -17.34 -8.19
N VAL A 354 -21.42 -16.61 -7.12
CA VAL A 354 -20.71 -15.37 -6.78
C VAL A 354 -19.24 -15.65 -6.46
N HIS A 355 -18.95 -16.72 -5.71
CA HIS A 355 -17.59 -17.16 -5.42
C HIS A 355 -16.83 -17.52 -6.70
N GLU A 356 -17.41 -18.35 -7.58
CA GLU A 356 -16.80 -18.71 -8.87
C GLU A 356 -16.53 -17.46 -9.74
N ARG A 357 -17.46 -16.51 -9.77
CA ARG A 357 -17.29 -15.24 -10.48
C ARG A 357 -16.10 -14.44 -9.92
N ASP A 358 -15.98 -14.37 -8.60
CA ASP A 358 -14.93 -13.60 -7.94
C ASP A 358 -13.55 -14.27 -8.12
N GLU A 359 -13.48 -15.60 -8.10
CA GLU A 359 -12.28 -16.36 -8.50
C GLU A 359 -11.88 -16.08 -9.96
N ALA A 360 -12.83 -16.16 -10.90
CA ALA A 360 -12.58 -15.86 -12.31
C ALA A 360 -12.10 -14.41 -12.50
N ARG A 361 -12.66 -13.46 -11.75
CA ARG A 361 -12.23 -12.06 -11.76
C ARG A 361 -10.81 -11.88 -11.25
N ASN A 362 -10.44 -12.59 -10.18
CA ASN A 362 -9.08 -12.55 -9.63
C ASN A 362 -8.05 -13.13 -10.61
N LEU A 363 -8.39 -14.23 -11.30
CA LEU A 363 -7.55 -14.81 -12.35
C LEU A 363 -7.36 -13.83 -13.52
N LEU A 364 -8.44 -13.20 -13.98
CA LEU A 364 -8.37 -12.19 -15.04
C LEU A 364 -7.50 -11.00 -14.62
N GLN A 365 -7.62 -10.53 -13.38
CA GLN A 365 -6.80 -9.45 -12.85
C GLN A 365 -5.31 -9.82 -12.83
N LEU A 366 -4.98 -11.06 -12.46
CA LEU A 366 -3.62 -11.57 -12.49
C LEU A 366 -3.05 -11.60 -13.91
N GLU A 367 -3.84 -12.06 -14.90
CA GLU A 367 -3.42 -12.02 -16.31
C GLU A 367 -3.20 -10.59 -16.82
N VAL A 368 -4.05 -9.64 -16.43
CA VAL A 368 -3.89 -8.23 -16.79
C VAL A 368 -2.58 -7.70 -16.24
N THR A 369 -2.29 -7.94 -14.95
CA THR A 369 -1.02 -7.52 -14.33
C THR A 369 0.20 -8.18 -14.99
N GLN A 370 0.11 -9.47 -15.36
CA GLN A 370 1.18 -10.13 -16.11
C GLN A 370 1.41 -9.50 -17.49
N ARG A 371 0.34 -9.16 -18.22
CA ARG A 371 0.42 -8.49 -19.53
C ARG A 371 1.00 -7.09 -19.41
N GLU A 372 0.65 -6.34 -18.36
CA GLU A 372 1.24 -5.03 -18.08
C GLU A 372 2.75 -5.14 -17.81
N GLY A 373 3.19 -6.17 -17.07
CA GLY A 373 4.60 -6.50 -16.88
C GLY A 373 5.32 -6.78 -18.20
N LEU A 374 4.77 -7.65 -19.04
CA LEU A 374 5.34 -7.96 -20.37
C LEU A 374 5.42 -6.73 -21.28
N LEU A 375 4.42 -5.84 -21.22
CA LEU A 375 4.45 -4.57 -21.97
C LEU A 375 5.56 -3.64 -21.48
N GLN A 376 5.85 -3.63 -20.18
CA GLN A 376 6.96 -2.87 -19.61
C GLN A 376 8.31 -3.45 -20.06
N ASP A 377 8.45 -4.77 -20.06
CA ASP A 377 9.66 -5.45 -20.54
C ASP A 377 9.89 -5.19 -22.04
N LEU A 378 8.83 -5.22 -22.86
CA LEU A 378 8.92 -4.87 -24.29
C LEU A 378 9.37 -3.43 -24.50
N LYS A 379 8.91 -2.48 -23.67
CA LYS A 379 9.37 -1.08 -23.71
C LYS A 379 10.87 -0.98 -23.36
N GLN A 380 11.33 -1.73 -22.36
CA GLN A 380 12.75 -1.77 -22.01
C GLN A 380 13.60 -2.36 -23.15
N LEU A 381 13.16 -3.48 -23.75
CA LEU A 381 13.84 -4.08 -24.90
C LEU A 381 13.91 -3.12 -26.09
N HIS A 382 12.85 -2.34 -26.33
CA HIS A 382 12.87 -1.33 -27.39
C HIS A 382 13.88 -0.21 -27.07
N SER A 383 13.97 0.24 -25.81
CA SER A 383 14.99 1.20 -25.37
C SER A 383 16.41 0.66 -25.59
N ILE A 384 16.67 -0.58 -25.17
CA ILE A 384 17.96 -1.25 -25.35
C ILE A 384 18.30 -1.41 -26.84
N THR A 385 17.30 -1.70 -27.68
CA THR A 385 17.51 -1.80 -29.14
C THR A 385 17.91 -0.45 -29.72
N ASN A 386 17.25 0.63 -29.32
CA ASN A 386 17.59 1.99 -29.76
C ASN A 386 19.00 2.39 -29.29
N GLU A 387 19.38 2.05 -28.05
CA GLU A 387 20.75 2.27 -27.56
C GLU A 387 21.78 1.47 -28.35
N ARG A 388 21.50 0.18 -28.61
CA ARG A 388 22.38 -0.67 -29.42
C ARG A 388 22.57 -0.11 -30.83
N ASP A 389 21.51 0.37 -31.45
CA ASP A 389 21.57 0.93 -32.80
C ASP A 389 22.33 2.27 -32.81
N SER A 390 22.19 3.09 -31.75
CA SER A 390 23.04 4.26 -31.52
C SER A 390 24.52 3.89 -31.39
N PHE A 391 24.85 2.88 -30.59
CA PHE A 391 26.23 2.41 -30.45
C PHE A 391 26.78 1.80 -31.74
N ALA A 392 25.94 1.12 -32.55
CA ALA A 392 26.35 0.63 -33.85
C ALA A 392 26.70 1.79 -34.80
N HIS A 393 25.91 2.86 -34.78
CA HIS A 393 26.18 4.07 -35.54
C HIS A 393 27.51 4.73 -35.11
N GLU A 394 27.71 4.95 -33.80
CA GLU A 394 28.96 5.51 -33.26
C GLU A 394 30.19 4.66 -33.61
N ARG A 395 30.05 3.32 -33.53
CA ARG A 395 31.13 2.40 -33.90
C ARG A 395 31.47 2.49 -35.38
N ASP A 396 30.47 2.57 -36.24
CA ASP A 396 30.67 2.65 -37.69
C ASP A 396 31.27 4.01 -38.07
N GLU A 397 30.88 5.10 -37.40
CA GLU A 397 31.53 6.41 -37.51
C GLU A 397 33.01 6.37 -37.08
N ALA A 398 33.31 5.78 -35.92
CA ALA A 398 34.68 5.59 -35.46
C ALA A 398 35.52 4.72 -36.42
N ARG A 399 34.91 3.69 -37.01
CA ARG A 399 35.57 2.84 -38.01
C ARG A 399 35.90 3.62 -39.29
N ASN A 400 34.99 4.48 -39.76
CA ASN A 400 35.22 5.34 -40.91
C ASN A 400 36.35 6.34 -40.64
N LEU A 401 36.38 6.94 -39.44
CA LEU A 401 37.48 7.81 -39.02
C LEU A 401 38.83 7.08 -39.01
N LEU A 402 38.89 5.87 -38.45
CA LEU A 402 40.10 5.06 -38.44
C LEU A 402 40.56 4.67 -39.85
N GLN A 403 39.63 4.36 -40.77
CA GLN A 403 39.97 4.09 -42.16
C GLN A 403 40.53 5.33 -42.87
N LEU A 404 39.98 6.50 -42.59
CA LEU A 404 40.49 7.77 -43.12
C LEU A 404 41.91 8.06 -42.62
N GLU A 405 42.16 7.88 -41.32
CA GLU A 405 43.50 8.04 -40.75
C GLU A 405 44.49 7.02 -41.31
N ALA A 406 44.06 5.77 -41.51
CA ALA A 406 44.90 4.73 -42.12
C ALA A 406 45.27 5.11 -43.57
N ALA A 407 44.31 5.60 -44.36
CA ALA A 407 44.56 6.08 -45.72
C ALA A 407 45.50 7.30 -45.74
N GLN A 408 45.33 8.24 -44.82
CA GLN A 408 46.25 9.38 -44.66
C GLN A 408 47.67 8.91 -44.31
N ARG A 409 47.80 7.94 -43.41
CA ARG A 409 49.09 7.37 -43.01
C ARG A 409 49.76 6.63 -44.17
N GLU A 410 49.00 5.92 -44.98
CA GLU A 410 49.49 5.25 -46.18
C GLU A 410 49.97 6.25 -47.23
N GLY A 411 49.23 7.35 -47.43
CA GLY A 411 49.66 8.48 -48.25
C GLY A 411 50.99 9.08 -47.78
N LEU A 412 51.11 9.38 -46.48
CA LEU A 412 52.36 9.88 -45.89
C LEU A 412 53.54 8.90 -46.04
N LEU A 413 53.28 7.59 -46.00
CA LEU A 413 54.30 6.57 -46.22
C LEU A 413 54.74 6.50 -47.69
N GLN A 414 53.83 6.71 -48.65
CA GLN A 414 54.18 6.85 -50.06
C GLN A 414 55.02 8.11 -50.29
N ASP A 415 54.65 9.24 -49.71
CA ASP A 415 55.42 10.49 -49.79
C ASP A 415 56.84 10.31 -49.22
N LEU A 416 56.97 9.62 -48.08
CA LEU A 416 58.26 9.29 -47.48
C LEU A 416 59.12 8.40 -48.39
N LYS A 417 58.52 7.41 -49.05
CA LYS A 417 59.23 6.56 -50.02
C LYS A 417 59.69 7.37 -51.23
N GLN A 418 58.86 8.29 -51.72
CA GLN A 418 59.20 9.17 -52.83
C GLN A 418 60.36 10.10 -52.45
N LEU A 419 60.30 10.74 -51.28
CA LEU A 419 61.39 11.54 -50.72
C LEU A 419 62.68 10.73 -50.56
N HIS A 420 62.59 9.49 -50.09
CA HIS A 420 63.76 8.61 -49.97
C HIS A 420 64.38 8.28 -51.33
N SER A 421 63.55 8.01 -52.35
CA SER A 421 64.03 7.80 -53.73
C SER A 421 64.66 9.06 -54.33
N GLU A 422 64.13 10.25 -54.02
CA GLU A 422 64.69 11.54 -54.43
C GLU A 422 66.06 11.79 -53.78
N CYS A 423 66.20 11.50 -52.47
CA CYS A 423 67.50 11.57 -51.78
C CYS A 423 68.53 10.62 -52.40
N ASN A 424 68.15 9.37 -52.69
CA ASN A 424 69.04 8.40 -53.34
C ASN A 424 69.45 8.86 -54.75
N ARG A 425 68.53 9.51 -55.49
CA ARG A 425 68.81 10.11 -56.81
C ARG A 425 69.82 11.27 -56.70
N LEU A 426 69.68 12.11 -55.68
CA LEU A 426 70.61 13.22 -55.41
C LEU A 426 71.99 12.72 -54.96
N GLU A 427 72.07 11.65 -54.17
CA GLU A 427 73.33 11.01 -53.81
C GLU A 427 74.03 10.40 -55.03
N ALA A 428 73.29 9.74 -55.93
CA ALA A 428 73.85 9.22 -57.17
C ALA A 428 74.43 10.34 -58.07
N LEU A 429 73.70 11.46 -58.20
CA LEU A 429 74.19 12.64 -58.95
C LEU A 429 75.44 13.27 -58.32
N ALA A 430 75.52 13.28 -56.98
CA ALA A 430 76.72 13.77 -56.27
C ALA A 430 77.93 12.84 -56.48
N GLN A 431 77.71 11.51 -56.53
CA GLN A 431 78.76 10.53 -56.82
C GLN A 431 79.24 10.59 -58.28
N ASP A 432 78.35 10.83 -59.23
CA ASP A 432 78.71 10.99 -60.65
C ASP A 432 79.49 12.30 -60.90
N SER A 433 79.11 13.39 -60.23
CA SER A 433 79.89 14.66 -60.28
C SER A 433 81.29 14.51 -59.67
N ALA A 434 81.44 13.69 -58.62
CA ALA A 434 82.75 13.36 -58.04
C ALA A 434 83.62 12.50 -58.98
N ARG A 435 83.01 11.58 -59.75
CA ARG A 435 83.70 10.77 -60.77
C ARG A 435 84.15 11.59 -61.98
N GLU A 436 83.33 12.54 -62.45
CA GLU A 436 83.73 13.48 -63.52
C GLU A 436 84.89 14.38 -63.10
N SER A 437 84.91 14.83 -61.85
CA SER A 437 86.00 15.65 -61.31
C SER A 437 87.32 14.86 -61.18
N ALA A 438 87.25 13.57 -60.87
CA ALA A 438 88.41 12.67 -60.86
C ALA A 438 88.94 12.37 -62.27
N ALA A 439 88.06 12.17 -63.25
CA ALA A 439 88.43 11.93 -64.65
C ALA A 439 89.05 13.17 -65.34
N GLN A 440 88.66 14.38 -64.92
CA GLN A 440 89.30 15.62 -65.40
C GLN A 440 90.72 15.81 -64.84
N ALA A 441 90.98 15.37 -63.62
CA ALA A 441 92.33 15.41 -63.03
C ALA A 441 93.30 14.45 -63.75
N GLU A 442 92.84 13.25 -64.11
CA GLU A 442 93.64 12.23 -64.82
C GLU A 442 93.96 12.60 -66.29
N ARG A 443 93.04 13.33 -66.96
CA ARG A 443 93.29 13.89 -68.30
C ARG A 443 94.35 15.01 -68.28
N PHE A 444 94.41 15.80 -67.21
CA PHE A 444 95.40 16.88 -67.07
C PHE A 444 96.82 16.32 -66.87
N GLU A 445 96.93 15.20 -66.14
CA GLU A 445 98.21 14.53 -65.88
C GLU A 445 98.79 13.85 -67.12
N THR A 446 97.93 13.22 -67.94
CA THR A 446 98.31 12.60 -69.22
C THR A 446 98.80 13.65 -70.24
N LEU A 447 98.16 14.82 -70.32
CA LEU A 447 98.57 15.92 -71.20
C LEU A 447 99.88 16.60 -70.77
N SER A 448 100.22 16.54 -69.48
CA SER A 448 101.49 17.08 -68.95
C SER A 448 102.68 16.18 -69.33
N GLN A 449 102.51 14.86 -69.30
CA GLN A 449 103.56 13.89 -69.65
C GLN A 449 103.84 13.81 -71.16
N GLU A 450 102.83 14.04 -72.01
CA GLU A 450 102.98 14.05 -73.47
C GLU A 450 103.69 15.32 -73.99
N ASN A 451 103.44 16.48 -73.37
CA ASN A 451 104.18 17.73 -73.66
C ASN A 451 105.67 17.62 -73.31
N GLN A 452 106.02 16.88 -72.26
CA GLN A 452 107.41 16.73 -71.82
C GLN A 452 108.22 15.80 -72.74
N ARG A 453 107.57 14.84 -73.41
CA ARG A 453 108.16 14.01 -74.48
C ARG A 453 108.38 14.78 -75.78
N LEU A 454 107.45 15.65 -76.17
CA LEU A 454 107.57 16.45 -77.40
C LEU A 454 108.67 17.53 -77.30
N LEU A 455 108.94 18.07 -76.12
CA LEU A 455 110.00 19.07 -75.91
C LEU A 455 111.43 18.51 -76.04
N VAL A 456 111.65 17.22 -75.76
CA VAL A 456 112.96 16.55 -75.94
C VAL A 456 113.21 16.18 -77.42
N GLU A 457 112.15 15.95 -78.20
CA GLU A 457 112.22 15.68 -79.64
C GLU A 457 112.42 16.99 -80.47
N LEU A 458 111.84 18.10 -79.99
CA LEU A 458 112.00 19.44 -80.59
C LEU A 458 113.40 20.06 -80.39
N ASP A 459 114.11 19.70 -79.32
CA ASP A 459 115.47 20.17 -79.06
C ASP A 459 116.52 19.45 -79.95
N ARG A 460 116.23 18.21 -80.36
CA ARG A 460 117.01 17.47 -81.37
C ARG A 460 116.86 18.02 -82.79
N GLN A 461 115.72 18.62 -83.13
CA GLN A 461 115.49 19.23 -84.45
C GLN A 461 115.91 20.71 -84.54
N ARG A 462 116.07 21.41 -83.42
CA ARG A 462 116.52 22.82 -83.36
C ARG A 462 118.02 23.03 -83.62
N THR A 463 118.83 21.98 -83.72
CA THR A 463 120.28 22.09 -84.03
C THR A 463 120.60 21.94 -85.53
N ALA A 464 119.58 21.90 -86.40
CA ALA A 464 119.75 21.82 -87.86
C ALA A 464 119.15 23.00 -88.67
N CYS A 465 118.49 24.00 -88.06
CA CYS A 465 118.10 25.22 -88.79
C CYS A 465 117.70 26.38 -87.86
N GLY A 466 118.48 27.48 -87.84
CA GLY A 466 118.00 28.80 -87.41
C GLY A 466 117.18 29.47 -88.52
N ARG A 467 116.36 30.51 -88.34
CA ARG A 467 116.19 31.54 -87.30
C ARG A 467 114.81 32.22 -87.50
N HIS A 468 114.12 32.66 -86.42
CA HIS A 468 113.36 33.94 -86.23
C HIS A 468 112.18 33.78 -85.21
N VAL A 469 112.28 34.25 -83.95
CA VAL A 469 111.84 35.56 -83.36
C VAL A 469 110.34 35.56 -82.93
N TYR A 470 109.99 35.55 -81.61
CA TYR A 470 109.66 36.70 -80.70
C TYR A 470 108.47 37.56 -81.22
N ALA A 471 107.32 37.82 -80.57
CA ALA A 471 106.95 38.34 -79.24
C ALA A 471 105.39 38.37 -79.15
N VAL A 472 104.68 38.32 -78.01
CA VAL A 472 104.26 39.40 -77.06
C VAL A 472 103.23 38.71 -76.13
N GLN A 473 103.34 38.57 -74.80
CA GLN A 473 103.46 39.52 -73.68
C GLN A 473 102.15 40.29 -73.34
N GLN A 474 101.53 39.90 -72.20
CA GLN A 474 100.71 40.71 -71.27
C GLN A 474 99.28 41.12 -71.70
N HIS A 475 98.26 41.10 -70.81
CA HIS A 475 98.25 41.82 -69.52
C HIS A 475 97.01 41.47 -68.62
N LEU A 476 97.25 41.50 -67.30
CA LEU A 476 96.38 41.96 -66.18
C LEU A 476 95.13 41.12 -65.82
N ASP A 477 94.86 40.62 -64.61
CA ASP A 477 95.28 40.82 -63.21
C ASP A 477 94.67 42.01 -62.42
N ILE A 478 94.09 41.65 -61.25
CA ILE A 478 93.64 42.44 -60.07
C ILE A 478 92.18 42.96 -60.09
N VAL A 479 91.35 42.40 -59.18
CA VAL A 479 90.50 43.15 -58.19
C VAL A 479 89.70 42.19 -57.28
N GLN A 480 90.00 42.29 -55.97
CA GLN A 480 89.10 42.29 -54.80
C GLN A 480 88.43 41.02 -54.24
N GLN A 481 89.03 40.57 -53.13
CA GLN A 481 88.37 40.08 -51.90
C GLN A 481 87.76 41.23 -51.07
N ARG A 482 86.63 41.01 -50.35
CA ARG A 482 86.40 41.54 -48.97
C ARG A 482 85.13 41.03 -48.22
N TYR A 483 85.33 40.63 -46.95
CA TYR A 483 84.42 40.45 -45.77
C TYR A 483 83.63 39.13 -45.59
N SER A 484 83.65 38.27 -44.53
CA SER A 484 83.96 38.22 -43.05
C SER A 484 82.86 38.74 -42.08
N HIS A 485 81.99 37.91 -41.44
CA HIS A 485 81.96 37.31 -40.05
C HIS A 485 81.39 38.16 -38.84
N PHE A 486 80.66 37.49 -37.88
CA PHE A 486 80.41 37.73 -36.39
C PHE A 486 78.99 38.05 -35.73
N TRP A 487 78.45 37.13 -34.85
CA TRP A 487 77.88 37.24 -33.45
C TRP A 487 76.36 37.63 -33.06
N PRO A 488 75.83 37.37 -31.80
CA PRO A 488 74.56 36.65 -31.48
C PRO A 488 73.50 37.34 -30.53
N ARG A 489 72.52 36.54 -30.06
CA ARG A 489 71.20 36.79 -29.41
C ARG A 489 71.20 37.50 -28.04
N LEU A 490 70.49 38.65 -27.93
CA LEU A 490 69.50 38.99 -26.86
C LEU A 490 68.91 40.43 -26.93
N ALA A 491 69.09 41.15 -28.04
CA ALA A 491 68.30 42.35 -28.41
C ALA A 491 67.21 42.05 -29.46
N PHE A 492 66.81 40.77 -29.57
CA PHE A 492 66.16 40.21 -30.75
C PHE A 492 64.62 40.29 -30.73
N GLY A 493 63.99 40.65 -29.62
CA GLY A 493 62.52 40.64 -29.47
C GLY A 493 61.81 41.81 -30.16
N ALA A 494 62.25 43.05 -29.94
CA ALA A 494 61.59 44.24 -30.47
C ALA A 494 61.92 44.51 -31.95
N LEU A 495 63.16 44.21 -32.37
CA LEU A 495 63.60 44.35 -33.76
C LEU A 495 62.90 43.31 -34.67
N MET A 496 62.71 42.07 -34.19
CA MET A 496 62.06 41.03 -34.99
C MET A 496 60.56 41.24 -35.17
N ALA A 497 59.87 41.91 -34.25
CA ALA A 497 58.47 42.29 -34.47
C ALA A 497 58.31 43.25 -35.66
N HIS A 498 59.22 44.21 -35.81
CA HIS A 498 59.25 45.11 -36.97
C HIS A 498 59.66 44.39 -38.26
N VAL A 499 60.60 43.44 -38.18
CA VAL A 499 61.01 42.62 -39.32
C VAL A 499 59.89 41.68 -39.78
N PHE A 500 59.19 41.00 -38.87
CA PHE A 500 58.06 40.13 -39.22
C PHE A 500 56.90 40.92 -39.81
N LEU A 501 56.57 42.10 -39.27
CA LEU A 501 55.56 42.97 -39.88
C LEU A 501 55.95 43.45 -41.28
N SER A 502 57.23 43.78 -41.49
CA SER A 502 57.76 44.21 -42.79
C SER A 502 57.78 43.08 -43.83
N LEU A 503 58.16 41.86 -43.42
CA LEU A 503 58.16 40.67 -44.26
C LEU A 503 56.74 40.20 -44.58
N ALA A 504 55.82 40.24 -43.61
CA ALA A 504 54.41 39.93 -43.81
C ALA A 504 53.77 40.87 -44.84
N ARG A 505 54.01 42.18 -44.72
CA ARG A 505 53.51 43.19 -45.67
C ARG A 505 54.17 43.10 -47.05
N ARG A 506 55.43 42.65 -47.12
CA ARG A 506 56.14 42.45 -48.41
C ARG A 506 55.64 41.20 -49.12
N ALA A 507 55.41 40.09 -48.40
CA ALA A 507 54.81 38.87 -48.93
C ALA A 507 53.35 39.10 -49.36
N ALA A 508 52.56 39.85 -48.57
CA ALA A 508 51.19 40.22 -48.92
C ALA A 508 51.11 41.05 -50.22
N ARG A 509 52.03 42.01 -50.42
CA ARG A 509 52.10 42.80 -51.67
C ARG A 509 52.52 41.98 -52.89
N ARG A 510 53.11 40.80 -52.70
CA ARG A 510 53.48 39.85 -53.75
C ARG A 510 52.45 38.73 -53.92
N HIS A 511 51.30 38.84 -53.24
CA HIS A 511 50.24 37.82 -53.22
C HIS A 511 50.70 36.45 -52.70
N GLU A 512 51.82 36.40 -51.95
CA GLU A 512 52.32 35.19 -51.30
C GLU A 512 51.57 34.97 -49.97
N TRP A 513 50.26 34.66 -50.05
CA TRP A 513 49.34 34.71 -48.90
C TRP A 513 49.70 33.76 -47.76
N SER A 514 50.10 32.53 -48.08
CA SER A 514 50.55 31.56 -47.08
C SER A 514 51.79 32.03 -46.33
N ARG A 515 52.72 32.66 -47.05
CA ARG A 515 53.94 33.22 -46.47
C ARG A 515 53.66 34.48 -45.66
N ALA A 516 52.71 35.32 -46.10
CA ALA A 516 52.26 36.48 -45.35
C ALA A 516 51.54 36.07 -44.05
N ALA A 517 50.67 35.05 -44.11
CA ALA A 517 49.94 34.53 -42.97
C ALA A 517 50.88 33.90 -41.92
N SER A 518 51.91 33.17 -42.34
CA SER A 518 52.89 32.60 -41.41
C SER A 518 53.70 33.68 -40.67
N TRP A 519 54.08 34.77 -41.35
CA TRP A 519 54.74 35.91 -40.71
C TRP A 519 53.81 36.70 -39.78
N TYR A 520 52.55 36.92 -40.15
CA TYR A 520 51.57 37.54 -39.26
C TYR A 520 51.26 36.66 -38.03
N ARG A 521 51.17 35.33 -38.19
CA ARG A 521 51.01 34.38 -37.07
C ARG A 521 52.23 34.43 -36.13
N ALA A 522 53.45 34.48 -36.68
CA ALA A 522 54.68 34.60 -35.89
C ALA A 522 54.79 35.95 -35.15
N LEU A 523 54.21 37.02 -35.70
CA LEU A 523 54.10 38.33 -35.05
C LEU A 523 53.07 38.29 -33.91
N LEU A 524 51.88 37.74 -34.14
CA LEU A 524 50.80 37.66 -33.16
C LEU A 524 51.11 36.72 -31.99
N ALA A 525 51.91 35.68 -32.21
CA ALA A 525 52.43 34.83 -31.12
C ALA A 525 53.31 35.61 -30.13
N ARG A 526 53.85 36.77 -30.53
CA ARG A 526 54.74 37.61 -29.70
C ARG A 526 54.07 38.90 -29.23
N ALA A 527 53.09 39.40 -29.98
CA ALA A 527 52.32 40.59 -29.66
C ALA A 527 50.81 40.34 -29.89
N PRO A 528 50.16 39.52 -29.02
CA PRO A 528 48.78 39.05 -29.24
C PRO A 528 47.73 40.17 -29.16
N LEU A 529 48.05 41.31 -28.55
CA LEU A 529 47.16 42.48 -28.47
C LEU A 529 47.31 43.45 -29.67
N ASN A 530 48.03 43.07 -30.73
CA ASN A 530 48.14 43.89 -31.94
C ASN A 530 46.94 43.66 -32.86
N PHE A 531 45.82 44.31 -32.55
CA PHE A 531 44.54 44.17 -33.27
C PHE A 531 44.61 44.54 -34.76
N ALA A 532 45.50 45.46 -35.14
CA ALA A 532 45.73 45.79 -36.56
C ALA A 532 46.39 44.63 -37.32
N ALA A 533 47.26 43.85 -36.67
CA ALA A 533 47.84 42.65 -37.26
C ALA A 533 46.84 41.49 -37.34
N TRP A 534 45.89 41.38 -36.40
CA TRP A 534 44.78 40.42 -36.48
C TRP A 534 43.88 40.66 -37.70
N ARG A 535 43.54 41.93 -38.00
CA ARG A 535 42.78 42.28 -39.21
C ARG A 535 43.49 41.82 -40.48
N GLN A 536 44.78 42.09 -40.59
CA GLN A 536 45.56 41.73 -41.78
C GLN A 536 45.79 40.22 -41.89
N TYR A 537 46.00 39.52 -40.78
CA TYR A 537 46.06 38.05 -40.74
C TYR A 537 44.74 37.41 -41.20
N GLY A 538 43.60 37.95 -40.75
CA GLY A 538 42.27 37.52 -41.20
C GLY A 538 42.09 37.67 -42.71
N ASN A 539 42.54 38.79 -43.29
CA ASN A 539 42.54 38.99 -44.75
C ASN A 539 43.38 37.91 -45.46
N MET A 540 44.61 37.65 -45.00
CA MET A 540 45.46 36.65 -45.66
C MET A 540 44.86 35.24 -45.60
N GLN A 541 44.18 34.90 -44.51
CA GLN A 541 43.51 33.61 -44.35
C GLN A 541 42.25 33.50 -45.21
N ARG A 542 41.51 34.60 -45.37
CA ARG A 542 40.37 34.68 -46.28
C ARG A 542 40.80 34.48 -47.73
N GLU A 543 41.87 35.14 -48.17
CA GLU A 543 42.41 34.98 -49.54
C GLU A 543 42.97 33.58 -49.81
N GLN A 544 43.24 32.79 -48.76
CA GLN A 544 43.65 31.38 -48.87
C GLN A 544 42.46 30.40 -48.78
N GLY A 545 41.24 30.90 -48.60
CA GLY A 545 40.06 30.05 -48.40
C GLY A 545 39.96 29.44 -47.00
N HIS A 546 40.83 29.84 -46.06
CA HIS A 546 40.76 29.42 -44.65
C HIS A 546 39.77 30.30 -43.87
N LEU A 547 38.50 30.20 -44.26
CA LEU A 547 37.41 31.07 -43.80
C LEU A 547 37.21 30.98 -42.27
N ASP A 548 37.46 29.82 -41.68
CA ASP A 548 37.35 29.56 -40.24
C ASP A 548 38.37 30.29 -39.39
N GLU A 549 39.59 30.40 -39.89
CA GLU A 549 40.68 31.14 -39.24
C GLU A 549 40.54 32.64 -39.49
N ALA A 550 40.03 33.03 -40.66
CA ALA A 550 39.69 34.41 -40.98
C ALA A 550 38.57 34.95 -40.07
N ALA A 551 37.48 34.21 -39.88
CA ALA A 551 36.37 34.61 -39.02
C ALA A 551 36.82 34.82 -37.56
N ARG A 552 37.66 33.93 -37.03
CA ARG A 552 38.23 34.08 -35.67
C ARG A 552 39.11 35.33 -35.54
N ALA A 553 39.94 35.61 -36.54
CA ALA A 553 40.79 36.79 -36.56
C ALA A 553 39.97 38.10 -36.66
N TYR A 554 38.86 38.08 -37.40
CA TYR A 554 37.94 39.22 -37.51
C TYR A 554 37.14 39.46 -36.23
N ALA A 555 36.65 38.41 -35.56
CA ALA A 555 35.99 38.52 -34.26
C ALA A 555 36.92 39.18 -33.21
N ILE A 556 38.19 38.77 -33.14
CA ILE A 556 39.19 39.37 -32.25
C ILE A 556 39.43 40.86 -32.59
N THR A 557 39.41 41.22 -33.88
CA THR A 557 39.57 42.61 -34.33
C THR A 557 38.38 43.48 -33.89
N LEU A 558 37.15 42.96 -34.01
CA LEU A 558 35.91 43.68 -33.67
C LEU A 558 35.72 43.89 -32.17
N LEU A 559 36.37 43.10 -31.30
CA LEU A 559 36.42 43.38 -29.86
C LEU A 559 37.03 44.75 -29.55
N ARG A 560 37.99 45.22 -30.37
CA ARG A 560 38.62 46.54 -30.20
C ARG A 560 37.99 47.62 -31.08
N TYR A 561 37.60 47.27 -32.30
CA TYR A 561 37.04 48.20 -33.29
C TYR A 561 35.64 47.76 -33.73
N PRO A 562 34.63 47.86 -32.85
CA PRO A 562 33.31 47.33 -33.14
C PRO A 562 32.64 48.03 -34.33
N GLN A 563 32.98 49.28 -34.62
CA GLN A 563 32.39 50.06 -35.71
C GLN A 563 33.08 49.84 -37.08
N ASP A 564 34.03 48.90 -37.20
CA ASP A 564 34.65 48.56 -38.49
C ASP A 564 33.68 47.74 -39.35
N GLU A 565 32.80 48.46 -40.05
CA GLU A 565 31.72 47.93 -40.91
C GLU A 565 32.26 46.97 -41.99
N GLU A 566 33.48 47.20 -42.48
CA GLU A 566 34.11 46.38 -43.52
C GLU A 566 34.47 44.99 -43.00
N VAL A 567 35.13 44.91 -41.84
CA VAL A 567 35.46 43.63 -41.18
C VAL A 567 34.19 42.89 -40.74
N ARG A 568 33.19 43.64 -40.25
CA ARG A 568 31.87 43.09 -39.86
C ARG A 568 31.08 42.58 -41.07
N GLY A 569 31.28 43.15 -42.25
CA GLY A 569 30.73 42.65 -43.52
C GLY A 569 31.35 41.32 -43.91
N TRP A 570 32.68 41.21 -43.86
CA TRP A 570 33.39 39.97 -44.23
C TRP A 570 33.13 38.81 -43.26
N GLU A 571 33.06 39.07 -41.96
CA GLU A 571 32.70 38.04 -40.97
C GLU A 571 31.28 37.49 -41.22
N ARG A 572 30.31 38.36 -41.50
CA ARG A 572 28.93 37.94 -41.84
C ARG A 572 28.88 37.12 -43.11
N GLN A 573 29.60 37.54 -44.15
CA GLN A 573 29.64 36.82 -45.42
C GLN A 573 30.26 35.43 -45.27
N ILE A 574 31.34 35.30 -44.50
CA ILE A 574 31.97 34.01 -44.19
C ILE A 574 31.01 33.10 -43.41
N ASN A 575 30.30 33.62 -42.42
CA ASN A 575 29.35 32.83 -41.62
C ASN A 575 28.12 32.38 -42.43
N LEU A 576 27.66 33.19 -43.39
CA LEU A 576 26.63 32.83 -44.36
C LEU A 576 27.10 31.73 -45.32
N GLN A 577 28.36 31.77 -45.74
CA GLN A 577 28.96 30.74 -46.60
C GLN A 577 29.11 29.41 -45.85
N ARG A 578 29.50 29.46 -44.57
CA ARG A 578 29.50 28.31 -43.64
C ARG A 578 28.12 27.70 -43.42
N GLN A 579 27.05 28.51 -43.40
CA GLN A 579 25.67 28.00 -43.30
C GLN A 579 25.23 27.25 -44.56
N LYS A 580 25.70 27.67 -45.75
CA LYS A 580 25.40 26.97 -47.02
C LYS A 580 26.15 25.64 -47.17
N GLU A 581 27.36 25.51 -46.63
CA GLU A 581 28.14 24.26 -46.70
C GLU A 581 27.71 23.19 -45.68
N ARG A 582 26.95 23.57 -44.63
CA ARG A 582 26.47 22.65 -43.58
C ARG A 582 25.09 22.03 -43.84
N SER A 583 24.48 22.27 -45.01
CA SER A 583 23.21 21.66 -45.41
C SER A 583 23.36 20.87 -46.71
N PRO A 584 23.55 19.54 -46.68
CA PRO A 584 23.12 18.69 -47.76
C PRO A 584 21.71 18.17 -47.43
N GLU A 585 20.68 18.95 -47.78
CA GLU A 585 19.30 18.46 -47.89
C GLU A 585 18.95 18.23 -49.37
N HIS A 586 18.50 17.01 -49.64
CA HIS A 586 17.46 16.64 -50.61
C HIS A 586 17.56 17.21 -52.04
N SER A 587 17.98 16.33 -52.95
CA SER A 587 17.21 16.04 -54.18
C SER A 587 17.18 14.54 -54.40
#